data_AF-A0A849H805-F1
#
_entry.id   AF-A0A849H805-F1
#
_cell.length_a   1.000
_cell.length_b   1.000
_cell.length_c   1.000
_cell.angle_alpha   90.00
_cell.angle_beta   90.00
_cell.angle_gamma   90.00
#
_symmetry.space_group_name_H-M   'P 1'
#
loop_
_entity.id
_entity.type
_entity.pdbx_description
1 polymer ?
#
loop_
_entity_poly.entity_id
_entity_poly.type
_entity_poly.pdbx_seq_one_letter_code
_entity_poly.pdbx_strand_id
1 'polypeptide(L)'
;MKRSTVLTEKNRGTWATVFVGLVLLPVVLSILKPLWAAEPEVFLEPPDARWEACLKDPEYMRYRHMDLLKDARSNVIREGLKGGITLAGCGDCHHNRDLFCDRCHEKASVSLDCWGCHYYLTAEEREELE
;
A
#
# COMPACT_ATOMS: atom_id res chain seq x y z
N MET A 1 -15.02 -54.37 -10.57
CA MET A 1 -14.60 -53.11 -9.92
C MET A 1 -13.50 -53.42 -8.91
N LYS A 2 -12.25 -52.99 -9.16
CA LYS A 2 -11.13 -53.20 -8.23
C LYS A 2 -11.33 -52.28 -7.03
N ARG A 3 -11.58 -52.85 -5.84
CA ARG A 3 -11.66 -52.07 -4.59
C ARG A 3 -10.30 -51.41 -4.34
N SER A 4 -10.30 -50.11 -4.02
CA SER A 4 -9.09 -49.36 -3.68
C SER A 4 -8.33 -50.09 -2.56
N THR A 5 -7.06 -50.43 -2.81
CA THR A 5 -6.18 -51.06 -1.81
C THR A 5 -5.74 -50.08 -0.72
N VAL A 6 -6.00 -48.78 -0.92
CA VAL A 6 -5.55 -47.69 -0.04
C VAL A 6 -6.59 -47.40 1.06
N LEU A 7 -7.89 -47.48 0.74
CA LEU A 7 -9.01 -47.24 1.66
C LEU A 7 -9.70 -48.56 2.01
N THR A 8 -9.33 -49.14 3.16
CA THR A 8 -9.93 -50.33 3.74
C THR A 8 -10.89 -49.94 4.88
N GLU A 9 -11.87 -50.78 5.21
CA GLU A 9 -12.80 -50.49 6.32
C GLU A 9 -12.08 -50.26 7.66
N LYS A 10 -10.93 -50.93 7.86
CA LYS A 10 -10.10 -50.82 9.06
C LYS A 10 -9.34 -49.49 9.16
N ASN A 11 -8.96 -48.87 8.04
CA ASN A 11 -8.17 -47.62 8.02
C ASN A 11 -8.98 -46.38 7.58
N ARG A 12 -10.26 -46.56 7.24
CA ARG A 12 -11.18 -45.49 6.80
C ARG A 12 -11.31 -44.36 7.83
N GLY A 13 -11.41 -44.68 9.13
CA GLY A 13 -11.50 -43.68 10.20
C GLY A 13 -10.21 -42.85 10.37
N THR A 14 -9.05 -43.49 10.26
CA THR A 14 -7.75 -42.80 10.27
C THR A 14 -7.56 -41.87 9.07
N TRP A 15 -7.97 -42.28 7.87
CA TRP A 15 -7.89 -41.41 6.70
C TRP A 15 -8.88 -40.23 6.78
N ALA A 16 -10.08 -40.44 7.33
CA ALA A 16 -11.06 -39.38 7.54
C ALA A 16 -10.54 -38.32 8.52
N THR A 17 -9.91 -38.72 9.63
CA THR A 17 -9.34 -37.78 10.61
C THR A 17 -8.14 -37.00 10.07
N VAL A 18 -7.24 -37.66 9.32
CA VAL A 18 -6.13 -36.98 8.63
C VAL A 18 -6.65 -35.98 7.59
N PHE A 19 -7.65 -36.35 6.80
CA PHE A 19 -8.24 -35.46 5.82
C PHE A 19 -8.91 -34.24 6.48
N VAL A 20 -9.70 -34.46 7.53
CA VAL A 20 -10.32 -33.37 8.31
C VAL A 20 -9.26 -32.47 8.94
N GLY A 21 -8.21 -33.03 9.53
CA GLY A 21 -7.11 -32.26 10.09
C GLY A 21 -6.39 -31.41 9.03
N LEU A 22 -6.12 -31.98 7.85
CA LEU A 22 -5.46 -31.28 6.75
C LEU A 22 -6.31 -30.14 6.19
N VAL A 23 -7.64 -30.32 6.12
CA VAL A 23 -8.58 -29.29 5.66
C VAL A 23 -8.79 -28.19 6.71
N LEU A 24 -8.82 -28.55 8.00
CA LEU A 24 -9.03 -27.58 9.09
C LEU A 24 -7.74 -26.84 9.47
N LEU A 25 -6.57 -27.41 9.23
CA LEU A 25 -5.27 -26.80 9.54
C LEU A 25 -5.11 -25.36 9.01
N PRO A 26 -5.35 -25.04 7.72
CA PRO A 26 -5.22 -23.67 7.23
C PRO A 26 -6.19 -22.70 7.92
N VAL A 27 -7.39 -23.17 8.30
CA VAL A 27 -8.39 -22.37 9.02
C VAL A 27 -7.93 -22.07 10.44
N VAL A 28 -7.45 -23.08 11.17
CA VAL A 28 -6.89 -22.93 12.52
C VAL A 28 -5.67 -22.01 12.51
N LEU A 29 -4.76 -22.20 11.56
CA LEU A 29 -3.59 -21.32 11.39
C LEU A 29 -4.03 -19.88 11.09
N SER A 30 -5.05 -19.67 10.25
CA SER A 30 -5.54 -18.34 9.95
C SER A 30 -6.17 -17.63 11.15
N ILE A 31 -6.85 -18.36 12.04
CA ILE A 31 -7.43 -17.82 13.28
C ILE A 31 -6.35 -17.52 14.32
N LEU A 32 -5.31 -18.34 14.41
CA LEU A 32 -4.23 -18.17 15.40
C LEU A 32 -3.17 -17.16 14.98
N LYS A 33 -3.05 -16.80 13.69
CA LYS A 33 -2.13 -15.78 13.16
C LYS A 33 -1.96 -14.51 14.03
N PRO A 34 -3.02 -13.85 14.56
CA PRO A 34 -2.84 -12.65 15.37
C PRO A 34 -2.11 -12.86 16.71
N LEU A 35 -1.91 -14.10 17.18
CA LEU A 35 -1.14 -14.37 18.42
C LEU A 35 0.37 -14.18 18.25
N TRP A 36 0.87 -14.18 17.02
CA TRP A 36 2.29 -14.19 16.69
C TRP A 36 2.61 -13.40 15.41
N ALA A 37 1.63 -12.68 14.85
CA ALA A 37 1.84 -11.75 13.76
C ALA A 37 2.34 -10.41 14.32
N ALA A 38 3.38 -9.86 13.70
CA ALA A 38 3.79 -8.48 13.93
C ALA A 38 2.64 -7.53 13.57
N GLU A 39 2.67 -6.32 14.14
CA GLU A 39 1.73 -5.26 13.77
C GLU A 39 1.70 -5.10 12.24
N PRO A 40 0.50 -4.93 11.65
CA PRO A 40 0.38 -4.78 10.22
C PRO A 40 1.23 -3.59 9.77
N GLU A 41 2.09 -3.83 8.78
CA GLU A 41 2.91 -2.78 8.19
C GLU A 41 2.00 -1.64 7.70
N VAL A 42 2.33 -0.41 8.10
CA VAL A 42 1.61 0.77 7.64
C VAL A 42 1.82 0.85 6.13
N PHE A 43 0.74 0.74 5.36
CA PHE A 43 0.82 0.69 3.90
C PHE A 43 1.28 2.02 3.31
N LEU A 44 0.76 3.15 3.82
CA LEU A 44 1.10 4.51 3.41
C LEU A 44 1.44 5.33 4.65
N GLU A 45 2.50 6.14 4.58
CA GLU A 45 2.83 7.04 5.69
C GLU A 45 1.66 7.96 6.05
N PRO A 46 1.40 8.21 7.35
CA PRO A 46 0.43 9.21 7.77
C PRO A 46 0.93 10.62 7.43
N PRO A 47 0.02 11.60 7.31
CA PRO A 47 0.45 12.99 7.19
C PRO A 47 1.18 13.44 8.46
N ASP A 48 2.08 14.40 8.32
CA ASP A 48 2.79 15.03 9.43
C ASP A 48 1.78 15.62 10.44
N ALA A 49 1.99 15.30 11.72
CA ALA A 49 1.14 15.69 12.84
C ALA A 49 0.98 17.20 13.02
N ARG A 50 1.84 18.02 12.42
CA ARG A 50 1.73 19.49 12.39
C ARG A 50 0.50 19.98 11.61
N TRP A 51 -0.06 19.15 10.73
CA TRP A 51 -1.18 19.53 9.87
C TRP A 51 -2.47 18.81 10.29
N GLU A 52 -3.52 19.59 10.58
CA GLU A 52 -4.87 19.04 10.82
C GLU A 52 -5.52 18.54 9.52
N ALA A 53 -5.17 19.18 8.40
CA ALA A 53 -5.55 18.78 7.05
C ALA A 53 -4.48 19.22 6.05
N CYS A 54 -4.26 18.40 5.02
CA CYS A 54 -3.39 18.72 3.89
C CYS A 54 -4.18 19.48 2.81
N LEU A 55 -4.12 19.05 1.55
CA LEU A 55 -4.71 19.80 0.43
C LEU A 55 -6.21 19.57 0.25
N LYS A 56 -6.64 18.31 0.34
CA LYS A 56 -8.01 17.84 0.14
C LYS A 56 -8.26 16.62 1.03
N ASP A 57 -9.52 16.22 1.15
CA ASP A 57 -9.88 15.03 1.90
C ASP A 57 -9.28 13.75 1.26
N PRO A 58 -9.09 12.68 2.04
CA PRO A 58 -8.46 11.45 1.55
C PRO A 58 -9.20 10.79 0.38
N GLU A 59 -10.53 10.95 0.29
CA GLU A 59 -11.32 10.38 -0.80
C GLU A 59 -11.01 11.11 -2.11
N TYR A 60 -11.05 12.44 -2.10
CA TYR A 60 -10.65 13.24 -3.24
C TYR A 60 -9.21 12.93 -3.67
N MET A 61 -8.26 12.89 -2.72
CA MET A 61 -6.86 12.61 -3.06
C MET A 61 -6.70 11.23 -3.69
N ARG A 62 -7.38 10.19 -3.20
CA ARG A 62 -7.30 8.84 -3.77
C ARG A 62 -7.73 8.79 -5.25
N TYR A 63 -8.80 9.50 -5.61
CA TYR A 63 -9.39 9.37 -6.94
C TYR A 63 -9.02 10.50 -7.91
N ARG A 64 -8.56 11.66 -7.43
CA ARG A 64 -8.45 12.89 -8.22
C ARG A 64 -7.12 13.61 -8.09
N HIS A 65 -6.16 13.14 -7.30
CA HIS A 65 -4.88 13.85 -7.12
C HIS A 65 -4.15 14.12 -8.44
N MET A 66 -4.18 13.21 -9.41
CA MET A 66 -3.54 13.43 -10.71
C MET A 66 -4.25 14.48 -11.57
N ASP A 67 -5.57 14.62 -11.47
CA ASP A 67 -6.29 15.69 -12.17
C ASP A 67 -5.91 17.05 -11.56
N LEU A 68 -5.88 17.12 -10.23
CA LEU A 68 -5.41 18.29 -9.49
C LEU A 68 -3.98 18.69 -9.87
N LEU A 69 -3.06 17.72 -10.02
CA LEU A 69 -1.67 18.00 -10.43
C LEU A 69 -1.56 18.44 -11.89
N LYS A 70 -2.39 17.89 -12.80
CA LYS A 70 -2.43 18.31 -14.20
C LYS A 70 -2.93 19.74 -14.35
N ASP A 71 -3.94 20.11 -13.58
CA ASP A 71 -4.49 21.47 -13.56
C ASP A 71 -3.48 22.45 -13.00
N ALA A 72 -2.84 22.12 -11.87
CA ALA A 72 -1.76 22.92 -11.30
C ALA A 72 -0.63 23.15 -12.31
N ARG A 73 -0.19 22.10 -13.01
CA ARG A 73 0.81 22.20 -14.08
C ARG A 73 0.34 23.10 -15.22
N SER A 74 -0.90 22.96 -15.68
CA SER A 74 -1.42 23.78 -16.79
C SER A 74 -1.48 25.26 -16.39
N ASN A 75 -1.93 25.56 -15.17
CA ASN A 75 -2.00 26.92 -14.64
C ASN A 75 -0.63 27.59 -14.58
N VAL A 76 0.40 26.87 -14.12
CA VAL A 76 1.75 27.42 -14.02
C VAL A 76 2.41 27.55 -15.40
N ILE A 77 2.36 26.49 -16.22
CA ILE A 77 3.12 26.42 -17.47
C ILE A 77 2.44 27.16 -18.63
N ARG A 78 1.11 27.09 -18.74
CA ARG A 78 0.37 27.67 -19.87
C ARG A 78 -0.18 29.05 -19.56
N GLU A 79 -0.77 29.21 -18.39
CA GLU A 79 -1.44 30.46 -18.00
C GLU A 79 -0.49 31.43 -17.26
N GLY A 80 0.70 30.98 -16.88
CA GLY A 80 1.68 31.80 -16.17
C GLY A 80 1.24 32.20 -14.76
N LEU A 81 0.27 31.48 -14.18
CA LEU A 81 -0.20 31.73 -12.82
C LEU A 81 0.89 31.32 -11.82
N LYS A 82 1.19 32.21 -10.88
CA LYS A 82 2.14 31.94 -9.80
C LYS A 82 1.38 31.47 -8.55
N GLY A 83 2.01 30.57 -7.79
CA GLY A 83 1.44 29.99 -6.58
C GLY A 83 0.54 28.78 -6.86
N GLY A 84 -0.16 28.33 -5.83
CA GLY A 84 -0.99 27.13 -5.88
C GLY A 84 -0.28 25.88 -5.37
N ILE A 85 -0.74 24.72 -5.81
CA ILE A 85 -0.28 23.42 -5.32
C ILE A 85 1.05 23.06 -5.98
N THR A 86 2.01 22.62 -5.17
CA THR A 86 3.33 22.17 -5.64
C THR A 86 3.63 20.78 -5.10
N LEU A 87 4.52 20.04 -5.77
CA LEU A 87 5.00 18.75 -5.28
C LEU A 87 5.76 18.89 -3.95
N ALA A 88 6.51 19.98 -3.76
CA ALA A 88 7.14 20.30 -2.48
C ALA A 88 6.11 20.49 -1.35
N GLY A 89 4.99 21.16 -1.63
CA GLY A 89 3.90 21.32 -0.66
C GLY A 89 3.18 20.01 -0.31
N CYS A 90 3.16 19.02 -1.21
CA CYS A 90 2.77 17.65 -0.83
C CYS A 90 3.79 17.05 0.13
N GLY A 91 5.08 17.30 -0.13
CA GLY A 91 6.22 16.89 0.70
C GLY A 91 6.22 17.44 2.12
N ASP A 92 5.58 18.59 2.36
CA ASP A 92 5.42 19.17 3.71
C ASP A 92 4.43 18.38 4.58
N CYS A 93 3.52 17.65 3.95
CA CYS A 93 2.51 16.81 4.58
C CYS A 93 2.93 15.34 4.64
N HIS A 94 3.50 14.82 3.55
CA HIS A 94 3.97 13.46 3.39
C HIS A 94 5.46 13.54 3.13
N HIS A 95 6.30 13.16 4.09
CA HIS A 95 7.71 13.48 4.02
C HIS A 95 8.50 12.54 3.09
N ASN A 96 8.06 11.31 2.94
CA ASN A 96 8.86 10.27 2.29
C ASN A 96 8.12 9.77 1.06
N ARG A 97 8.60 10.21 -0.10
CA ARG A 97 8.03 9.85 -1.40
C ARG A 97 7.87 8.33 -1.57
N ASP A 98 8.88 7.58 -1.15
CA ASP A 98 8.97 6.12 -1.22
C ASP A 98 8.05 5.40 -0.23
N LEU A 99 7.58 6.07 0.83
CA LEU A 99 6.62 5.53 1.80
C LEU A 99 5.18 5.97 1.53
N PHE A 100 4.95 6.84 0.54
CA PHE A 100 3.64 7.35 0.17
C PHE A 100 3.33 7.21 -1.33
N CYS A 101 3.88 8.12 -2.14
CA CYS A 101 3.60 8.20 -3.57
C CYS A 101 4.01 6.91 -4.26
N ASP A 102 5.24 6.46 -4.08
CA ASP A 102 5.78 5.34 -4.85
C ASP A 102 5.07 4.02 -4.51
N ARG A 103 4.71 3.78 -3.24
CA ARG A 103 3.93 2.58 -2.85
C ARG A 103 2.56 2.51 -3.52
N CYS A 104 1.84 3.63 -3.54
CA CYS A 104 0.54 3.69 -4.20
C CYS A 104 0.67 3.46 -5.71
N HIS A 105 1.66 4.11 -6.33
CA HIS A 105 1.94 4.02 -7.76
C HIS A 105 2.44 2.64 -8.18
N GLU A 106 3.24 1.97 -7.36
CA GLU A 106 3.65 0.58 -7.54
C GLU A 106 2.44 -0.35 -7.50
N LYS A 107 1.56 -0.22 -6.49
CA LYS A 107 0.32 -1.01 -6.42
C LYS A 107 -0.62 -0.75 -7.58
N ALA A 108 -0.67 0.49 -8.07
CA ALA A 108 -1.44 0.86 -9.26
C ALA A 108 -0.75 0.47 -10.58
N SER A 109 0.51 0.00 -10.53
CA SER A 109 1.34 -0.26 -11.72
C SER A 109 1.46 0.96 -12.64
N VAL A 110 1.58 2.16 -12.05
CA VAL A 110 1.73 3.44 -12.75
C VAL A 110 3.11 4.01 -12.47
N SER A 111 3.95 4.11 -13.50
CA SER A 111 5.22 4.82 -13.44
C SER A 111 5.02 6.31 -13.75
N LEU A 112 5.54 7.19 -12.90
CA LEU A 112 5.60 8.63 -13.14
C LEU A 112 7.03 9.07 -13.42
N ASP A 113 7.20 10.04 -14.32
CA ASP A 113 8.48 10.71 -14.57
C ASP A 113 8.38 12.18 -14.12
N CYS A 114 8.24 12.37 -12.81
CA CYS A 114 8.20 13.71 -12.20
C CYS A 114 9.53 14.06 -11.51
N TRP A 115 10.24 13.04 -11.01
CA TRP A 115 11.33 13.20 -10.05
C TRP A 115 12.69 13.53 -10.68
N GLY A 116 12.81 13.44 -12.00
CA GLY A 116 14.00 13.91 -12.73
C GLY A 116 14.17 15.43 -12.72
N CYS A 117 13.09 16.17 -12.44
CA CYS A 117 13.10 17.63 -12.35
C CYS A 117 12.52 18.15 -11.03
N HIS A 118 11.58 17.43 -10.42
CA HIS A 118 10.99 17.82 -9.14
C HIS A 118 11.62 17.05 -8.00
N TYR A 119 12.20 17.79 -7.06
CA TYR A 119 12.78 17.19 -5.87
C TYR A 119 11.70 16.86 -4.85
N TYR A 120 11.55 15.57 -4.55
CA TYR A 120 10.75 15.06 -3.45
C TYR A 120 11.49 13.85 -2.87
N LEU A 121 12.03 14.07 -1.67
CA LEU A 121 12.90 13.18 -0.95
C LEU A 121 12.24 11.83 -0.63
N THR A 122 13.02 10.77 -0.77
CA THR A 122 12.80 9.48 -0.10
C THR A 122 13.17 9.56 1.37
N ALA A 123 12.80 8.54 2.14
CA ALA A 123 13.20 8.39 3.54
C ALA A 123 14.73 8.38 3.70
N GLU A 124 15.43 7.63 2.84
CA GLU A 124 16.90 7.54 2.85
C GLU A 124 17.55 8.90 2.54
N GLU A 125 17.15 9.55 1.45
CA GLU A 125 17.70 10.87 1.08
C GLU A 125 17.39 11.95 2.15
N ARG A 126 16.30 11.81 2.91
CA ARG A 126 15.96 12.74 4.00
C ARG A 126 16.83 12.49 5.23
N GLU A 127 17.06 11.24 5.60
CA GLU A 127 17.94 10.86 6.71
C GLU A 127 19.37 11.37 6.48
N GLU A 128 19.86 11.38 5.25
CA GLU A 128 21.18 11.92 4.90
C GLU A 128 21.30 13.46 5.07
N LEU A 129 20.19 14.19 5.13
CA LEU A 129 20.16 15.65 5.25
C LEU A 129 20.02 16.15 6.69
N GLU A 130 19.70 15.27 7.65
CA GLU A 130 19.53 15.57 9.08
C GLU A 130 20.84 15.43 9.88
#